data_AF-A0A1F8N9N7-F1
#
_entry.id   AF-A0A1F8N9N7-F1
#
_cell.length_a   1.000
_cell.length_b   1.000
_cell.length_c   1.000
_cell.angle_alpha   90.00
_cell.angle_beta   90.00
_cell.angle_gamma   90.00
#
_symmetry.space_group_name_H-M   'P 1'
#
loop_
_entity.id
_entity.type
_entity.pdbx_description
1 polymer ?
#
loop_
_entity_poly.entity_id
_entity_poly.type
_entity_poly.pdbx_seq_one_letter_code
_entity_poly.pdbx_strand_id
1 'polypeptide(L)'
;MNGHAAIVQLARLLGKEEFYRRLSLTEGAEPPALDEERLAALRSLVDERPEALAEGLAVEAVVSDDVVDAASAKVYLEDRLAFFGELLTEEQRRVVRAAFGRLVKRWG
;
A
#
# COMPACT_ATOMS: atom_id res chain seq x y z
N MET A 1 -3.86 -0.92 17.37
CA MET A 1 -3.35 -2.23 16.89
C MET A 1 -3.97 -2.53 15.53
N ASN A 2 -3.46 -1.92 14.46
CA ASN A 2 -4.05 -2.04 13.11
C ASN A 2 -3.19 -2.89 12.15
N GLY A 3 -2.09 -3.48 12.65
CA GLY A 3 -1.10 -4.17 11.82
C GLY A 3 -1.68 -5.26 10.93
N HIS A 4 -2.62 -6.05 11.45
CA HIS A 4 -3.26 -7.12 10.67
C HIS A 4 -4.04 -6.57 9.45
N ALA A 5 -4.93 -5.60 9.69
CA ALA A 5 -5.72 -4.99 8.61
C ALA A 5 -4.82 -4.30 7.57
N ALA A 6 -3.73 -3.67 8.01
CA ALA A 6 -2.73 -3.06 7.14
C ALA A 6 -2.02 -4.10 6.24
N ILE A 7 -1.62 -5.24 6.80
CA ILE A 7 -1.00 -6.35 6.03
C ILE A 7 -1.98 -6.89 4.98
N VAL A 8 -3.23 -7.14 5.37
CA VAL A 8 -4.26 -7.65 4.44
C VAL A 8 -4.54 -6.66 3.31
N GLN A 9 -4.59 -5.35 3.61
CA GLN A 9 -4.77 -4.33 2.58
C GLN A 9 -3.57 -4.27 1.63
N LEU A 10 -2.34 -4.30 2.15
CA LEU A 10 -1.13 -4.35 1.31
C LEU A 10 -1.11 -5.60 0.41
N ALA A 11 -1.53 -6.76 0.91
CA ALA A 11 -1.65 -7.97 0.10
C ALA A 11 -2.64 -7.81 -1.06
N ARG A 12 -3.74 -7.07 -0.86
CA ARG A 12 -4.70 -6.77 -1.93
C ARG A 12 -4.11 -5.80 -2.96
N LEU A 13 -3.44 -4.75 -2.50
CA LEU A 13 -2.88 -3.69 -3.35
C LEU A 13 -1.68 -4.16 -4.19
N LEU A 14 -0.82 -5.02 -3.63
CA LEU A 14 0.39 -5.53 -4.30
C LEU A 14 0.12 -6.80 -5.13
N GLY A 15 -1.07 -7.37 -5.01
CA GLY A 15 -1.46 -8.66 -5.60
C GLY A 15 -1.20 -9.81 -4.62
N LYS A 16 -2.27 -10.53 -4.27
CA LYS A 16 -2.26 -11.54 -3.20
C LYS A 16 -1.24 -12.64 -3.47
N GLU A 17 -1.30 -13.27 -4.63
CA GLU A 17 -0.43 -14.41 -4.97
C GLU A 17 1.05 -14.05 -4.80
N GLU A 18 1.50 -12.93 -5.39
CA GLU A 18 2.89 -12.47 -5.27
C GLU A 18 3.27 -12.16 -3.82
N PHE A 19 2.37 -11.48 -3.10
CA PHE A 19 2.57 -11.13 -1.70
C PHE A 19 2.78 -12.36 -0.83
N TYR A 20 1.86 -13.33 -0.89
CA TYR A 20 1.95 -14.56 -0.09
C TYR A 20 3.19 -15.37 -0.46
N ARG A 21 3.49 -15.48 -1.76
CA ARG A 21 4.70 -16.15 -2.26
C ARG A 21 5.99 -15.53 -1.72
N ARG A 22 6.12 -14.19 -1.77
CA ARG A 22 7.34 -13.49 -1.32
C ARG A 22 7.57 -13.55 0.18
N LEU A 23 6.49 -13.52 0.97
CA LEU A 23 6.59 -13.60 2.42
C LEU A 23 6.66 -15.06 2.93
N SER A 24 6.72 -16.05 2.01
CA SER A 24 6.67 -17.47 2.34
C SER A 24 5.47 -17.83 3.22
N LEU A 25 4.31 -17.24 2.89
CA LEU A 25 3.04 -17.45 3.57
C LEU A 25 2.13 -18.36 2.74
N THR A 26 1.21 -19.06 3.40
CA THR A 26 0.17 -19.83 2.72
C THR A 26 -0.90 -18.89 2.18
N GLU A 27 -1.18 -18.96 0.87
CA GLU A 27 -2.20 -18.12 0.25
C GLU A 27 -3.57 -18.34 0.90
N GLY A 28 -4.25 -17.23 1.21
CA GLY A 28 -5.59 -17.25 1.83
C GLY A 28 -5.59 -17.57 3.32
N ALA A 29 -4.46 -17.96 3.91
CA ALA A 29 -4.30 -18.01 5.35
C ALA A 29 -4.22 -16.60 5.93
N GLU A 30 -4.72 -16.42 7.16
CA GLU A 30 -4.59 -15.15 7.87
C GLU A 30 -3.09 -14.86 8.11
N PRO A 31 -2.55 -13.72 7.65
CA PRO A 31 -1.14 -13.42 7.83
C PRO A 31 -0.84 -13.25 9.33
N PRO A 32 0.18 -13.94 9.87
CA PRO A 32 0.63 -13.67 11.23
C PRO A 32 1.21 -12.25 11.32
N ALA A 33 1.50 -11.80 12.54
CA ALA A 33 2.39 -10.65 12.70
C ALA A 33 3.69 -10.89 11.92
N LEU A 34 4.15 -9.89 11.17
CA LEU A 34 5.38 -10.02 10.40
C LEU A 34 6.58 -9.93 11.34
N ASP A 35 7.41 -10.96 11.32
CA ASP A 35 8.76 -10.90 11.87
C ASP A 35 9.67 -10.05 10.98
N GLU A 36 10.92 -9.87 11.41
CA GLU A 36 11.90 -9.04 10.70
C GLU A 36 12.17 -9.53 9.27
N GLU A 37 12.21 -10.84 9.05
CA GLU A 37 12.45 -11.44 7.74
C GLU A 37 11.28 -11.14 6.79
N ARG A 38 10.04 -11.37 7.22
CA ARG A 38 8.85 -11.10 6.41
C ARG A 38 8.63 -9.61 6.20
N LEU A 39 8.96 -8.78 7.19
CA LEU A 39 8.93 -7.32 7.04
C LEU A 39 9.96 -6.85 6.01
N ALA A 40 11.16 -7.41 6.00
CA ALA A 40 12.15 -7.14 4.97
C ALA A 40 11.69 -7.59 3.58
N ALA A 41 11.08 -8.77 3.47
CA ALA A 41 10.50 -9.27 2.21
C ALA A 41 9.36 -8.38 1.70
N LEU A 42 8.47 -7.93 2.59
CA LEU A 42 7.42 -6.95 2.27
C LEU A 42 8.02 -5.66 1.72
N ARG A 43 9.03 -5.11 2.40
CA ARG A 43 9.68 -3.87 1.99
C ARG A 43 10.36 -4.03 0.62
N SER A 44 11.07 -5.13 0.38
CA SER A 44 11.64 -5.44 -0.93
C SER A 44 10.57 -5.49 -2.02
N LEU A 45 9.42 -6.12 -1.75
CA LEU A 45 8.31 -6.19 -2.70
C LEU A 45 7.72 -4.79 -3.01
N VAL A 46 7.62 -3.92 -2.01
CA VAL A 46 7.18 -2.53 -2.21
C VAL A 46 8.20 -1.74 -3.03
N ASP A 47 9.50 -1.92 -2.78
CA ASP A 47 10.57 -1.26 -3.55
C ASP A 47 10.57 -1.71 -5.02
N GLU A 48 10.24 -2.97 -5.29
CA GLU A 48 10.14 -3.52 -6.65
C GLU A 48 8.86 -3.06 -7.38
N ARG A 49 7.80 -2.69 -6.65
CA ARG A 49 6.47 -2.43 -7.22
C ARG A 49 5.75 -1.20 -6.63
N PRO A 50 6.41 -0.04 -6.49
CA PRO A 50 5.78 1.12 -5.88
C PRO A 50 4.62 1.67 -6.74
N GLU A 51 4.70 1.51 -8.06
CA GLU A 51 3.61 1.88 -8.98
C GLU A 51 2.36 1.07 -8.73
N ALA A 52 2.47 -0.25 -8.50
CA ALA A 52 1.30 -1.09 -8.25
C ALA A 52 0.58 -0.68 -6.97
N LEU A 53 1.33 -0.36 -5.92
CA LEU A 53 0.76 0.16 -4.67
C LEU A 53 0.07 1.51 -4.88
N ALA A 54 0.71 2.44 -5.61
CA ALA A 54 0.14 3.74 -5.91
C ALA A 54 -1.13 3.65 -6.79
N GLU A 55 -1.13 2.77 -7.79
CA GLU A 55 -2.28 2.51 -8.65
C GLU A 55 -3.46 1.92 -7.87
N GLY A 56 -3.20 0.90 -7.03
CA GLY A 56 -4.23 0.33 -6.17
C GLY A 56 -4.85 1.37 -5.24
N LEU A 57 -4.02 2.20 -4.61
CA LEU A 57 -4.50 3.29 -3.75
C LEU A 57 -5.27 4.35 -4.54
N ALA A 58 -4.87 4.64 -5.78
CA ALA A 58 -5.59 5.59 -6.64
C ALA A 58 -6.96 5.03 -7.04
N VAL A 59 -7.07 3.73 -7.33
CA VAL A 59 -8.35 3.08 -7.57
C VAL A 59 -9.25 3.14 -6.34
N GLU A 60 -8.72 2.86 -5.15
CA GLU A 60 -9.48 2.98 -3.91
C GLU A 60 -9.92 4.42 -3.64
N ALA A 61 -9.08 5.41 -3.97
CA ALA A 61 -9.43 6.83 -3.84
C ALA A 61 -10.56 7.24 -4.78
N VAL A 62 -10.58 6.77 -6.04
CA VAL A 62 -11.65 7.09 -7.01
C VAL A 62 -13.03 6.62 -6.53
N VAL A 63 -13.10 5.52 -5.79
CA VAL A 63 -14.36 4.96 -5.29
C VAL A 63 -14.72 5.42 -3.87
N SER A 64 -13.91 6.30 -3.29
CA SER A 64 -14.13 6.86 -1.96
C SER A 64 -15.02 8.08 -2.03
N ASP A 65 -16.15 8.08 -1.33
CA ASP A 65 -17.08 9.22 -1.31
C ASP A 65 -16.44 10.52 -0.79
N ASP A 66 -15.40 10.39 0.06
CA ASP A 66 -14.64 11.52 0.61
C ASP A 66 -13.64 12.15 -0.37
N VAL A 67 -13.42 11.54 -1.55
CA VAL A 67 -12.46 12.01 -2.55
C VAL A 67 -13.20 12.59 -3.75
N VAL A 68 -13.13 13.91 -3.89
CA VAL A 68 -13.84 14.67 -4.94
C VAL A 68 -12.91 15.42 -5.87
N ASP A 69 -11.64 15.56 -5.49
CA ASP A 69 -10.64 16.32 -6.24
C ASP A 69 -9.21 15.82 -5.91
N ALA A 70 -8.22 16.43 -6.57
CA ALA A 70 -6.81 16.10 -6.37
C ALA A 70 -6.29 16.43 -4.95
N ALA A 71 -6.93 17.33 -4.21
CA ALA A 71 -6.51 17.71 -2.87
C ALA A 71 -7.00 16.67 -1.84
N SER A 72 -8.28 16.31 -1.88
CA SER A 72 -8.88 15.24 -1.08
C SER A 72 -8.24 13.88 -1.36
N ALA A 73 -7.85 13.59 -2.60
CA ALA A 73 -7.10 12.37 -2.94
C ALA A 73 -5.72 12.30 -2.25
N LYS A 74 -5.03 13.44 -2.07
CA LYS A 74 -3.76 13.49 -1.32
C LYS A 74 -3.96 13.27 0.16
N VAL A 75 -5.04 13.82 0.74
CA VAL A 75 -5.39 13.57 2.15
C VAL A 75 -5.67 12.08 2.36
N TYR A 76 -6.48 11.48 1.48
CA TYR A 76 -6.73 10.05 1.47
C TYR A 76 -5.43 9.22 1.44
N LEU A 77 -4.49 9.61 0.58
CA LEU A 77 -3.19 8.94 0.50
C LEU A 77 -2.43 9.00 1.83
N GLU A 78 -2.32 10.19 2.44
CA GLU A 78 -1.58 10.34 3.70
C GLU A 78 -2.23 9.54 4.83
N ASP A 79 -3.56 9.48 4.89
CA ASP A 79 -4.28 8.64 5.86
C ASP A 79 -3.97 7.15 5.64
N ARG A 80 -3.90 6.70 4.38
CA ARG A 80 -3.50 5.32 4.04
C ARG A 80 -2.05 5.02 4.38
N LEU A 81 -1.12 5.92 4.08
CA LEU A 81 0.30 5.75 4.43
C LEU A 81 0.52 5.76 5.96
N ALA A 82 -0.22 6.62 6.69
CA ALA A 82 -0.23 6.63 8.14
C ALA A 82 -0.79 5.31 8.70
N PHE A 83 -1.86 4.78 8.09
CA PHE A 83 -2.46 3.49 8.45
C PHE A 83 -1.49 2.32 8.30
N PHE A 84 -0.66 2.30 7.26
CA PHE A 84 0.37 1.26 7.10
C PHE A 84 1.48 1.35 8.14
N GLY A 85 1.67 2.51 8.79
CA GLY A 85 2.59 2.64 9.90
C GLY A 85 4.00 2.16 9.55
N GLU A 86 4.64 1.45 10.46
CA GLU A 86 6.02 1.00 10.33
C GLU A 86 6.23 -0.11 9.29
N LEU A 87 5.16 -0.62 8.66
CA LEU A 87 5.27 -1.58 7.56
C LEU A 87 6.04 -1.00 6.37
N LEU A 88 5.85 0.31 6.12
CA LEU A 88 6.53 1.05 5.07
C LEU A 88 7.58 2.00 5.65
N THR A 89 8.75 2.04 5.02
CA THR A 89 9.77 3.04 5.36
C THR A 89 9.35 4.42 4.84
N GLU A 90 9.95 5.49 5.39
CA GLU A 90 9.67 6.85 4.90
C GLU A 90 10.08 7.04 3.45
N GLU A 91 11.15 6.36 3.01
CA GLU A 91 11.58 6.38 1.61
C GLU A 91 10.54 5.73 0.69
N GLN A 92 10.00 4.58 1.08
CA GLN A 92 8.91 3.93 0.34
C GLN A 92 7.68 4.82 0.25
N ARG A 93 7.29 5.45 1.37
CA ARG A 93 6.18 6.41 1.40
C ARG A 93 6.43 7.56 0.43
N ARG A 94 7.66 8.12 0.40
CA ARG A 94 8.06 9.18 -0.53
C ARG A 94 7.92 8.75 -1.99
N VAL A 95 8.36 7.54 -2.34
CA VAL A 95 8.24 7.00 -3.70
C VAL A 95 6.77 6.78 -4.09
N VAL A 96 5.96 6.19 -3.19
CA VAL A 96 4.52 6.00 -3.42
C VAL A 96 3.79 7.33 -3.59
N ARG A 97 4.09 8.35 -2.77
CA ARG A 97 3.56 9.71 -2.95
C ARG A 97 3.87 10.29 -4.32
N ALA A 98 5.11 10.14 -4.77
CA ALA A 98 5.52 10.62 -6.09
C ALA A 98 4.77 9.89 -7.22
N ALA A 99 4.58 8.58 -7.11
CA ALA A 99 3.83 7.77 -8.08
C ALA A 99 2.34 8.14 -8.10
N PHE A 100 1.71 8.18 -6.93
CA PHE A 100 0.30 8.55 -6.77
C PHE A 100 0.03 9.97 -7.29
N GLY A 101 0.92 10.91 -6.99
CA GLY A 101 0.81 12.29 -7.47
C GLY A 101 0.84 12.40 -9.00
N ARG A 102 1.53 11.49 -9.72
CA ARG A 102 1.48 11.44 -11.19
C ARG A 102 0.12 10.94 -11.70
N LEU A 103 -0.50 10.01 -11.00
CA LEU A 103 -1.83 9.47 -11.35
C LEU A 103 -2.92 10.52 -11.15
N VAL A 104 -2.93 11.17 -9.98
CA VAL A 104 -3.97 12.15 -9.63
C VAL A 104 -3.90 13.43 -10.44
N LYS A 105 -2.71 13.84 -10.93
CA LYS A 105 -2.59 14.97 -11.86
C LYS A 105 -3.41 14.80 -13.14
N ARG A 106 -3.83 13.58 -13.48
CA ARG A 106 -4.66 13.30 -14.66
C ARG A 106 -6.15 13.49 -14.39
N TRP A 107 -6.56 13.76 -13.15
CA TRP A 107 -7.96 13.88 -12.75
C TRP A 107 -8.53 15.30 -12.94
N GLY A 108 -7.69 16.28 -13.32
CA GLY A 108 -8.09 17.68 -13.54
C GLY A 108 -7.40 18.61 -12.58
#